data_AF-A0A6P9CWC3-F1
#
_entry.id   AF-A0A6P9CWC3-F1
#
_cell.length_a   1.000
_cell.length_b   1.000
_cell.length_c   1.000
_cell.angle_alpha   90.00
_cell.angle_beta   90.00
_cell.angle_gamma   90.00
#
_symmetry.space_group_name_H-M   'P 1'
#
loop_
_entity.id
_entity.type
_entity.pdbx_description
1 polymer ?
#
loop_
_entity_poly.entity_id
_entity_poly.type
_entity_poly.pdbx_seq_one_letter_code
_entity_poly.pdbx_strand_id
1 'polypeptide(L)'
;MDNFVEELRQETRWLSTEETEDESATKALVPEIYLPLLPKHFNHPTDMAVKSSEFQTMKEDCLCCIQDALLQSQWQRAAELMISYLEMLENTSSEKRVTSQEEIWRIGTEILQQHPQSNIEEVNYFADRMKNLGVKRYLKISLEHAFHLLCSGFLDEAYQNLILTESWRYGEETVVQEKELKLVQAYKGLIDYYMWLKKKTDLLELDDDSCTQASLQQEMHHLYQQAKVSLREIIRIPGVWDPFVICYVDLLEHYEEYEEAREVLSDYAYNSKFPANPNAHVYYYQFLKRRGESRKTQISALQILHELVPSHELMLEFYNLLKKSTLDFAGWKENVRAWNYLAKQTVEILQNSDKQFHWLKKEWAIRKDWWPAFHFSLYLAKSNWQENKKLTCEKVLIAGILLGKDCKYFKSVTKEGCKVQKKKFRQLKKFVKEHSWVSLRLADT
;
A
#
# COMPACT_ATOMS: atom_id res chain seq x y z
N MET A 1 6.11 15.99 -10.31
CA MET A 1 5.45 16.46 -11.55
C MET A 1 6.39 16.45 -12.74
N ASP A 2 7.69 16.73 -12.58
CA ASP A 2 8.63 16.76 -13.72
C ASP A 2 8.99 15.39 -14.32
N ASN A 3 8.77 14.28 -13.61
CA ASN A 3 9.05 12.93 -14.13
C ASN A 3 7.98 12.42 -15.12
N PHE A 4 6.76 12.97 -15.07
CA PHE A 4 5.62 12.56 -15.90
C PHE A 4 5.69 13.17 -17.31
N VAL A 5 6.15 14.42 -17.40
CA VAL A 5 6.33 15.13 -18.68
C VAL A 5 7.50 14.54 -19.48
N GLU A 6 8.51 14.01 -18.79
CA GLU A 6 9.69 13.41 -19.44
C GLU A 6 9.41 11.98 -19.95
N GLU A 7 8.53 11.23 -19.29
CA GLU A 7 7.99 9.94 -19.78
C GLU A 7 7.20 10.12 -21.09
N LEU A 8 6.30 11.12 -21.14
CA LEU A 8 5.52 11.46 -22.33
C LEU A 8 6.39 11.86 -23.54
N ARG A 9 7.51 12.56 -23.29
CA ARG A 9 8.46 12.98 -24.34
C ARG A 9 9.31 11.83 -24.86
N GLN A 10 9.64 10.86 -24.02
CA GLN A 10 10.39 9.68 -24.45
C GLN A 10 9.52 8.75 -25.32
N GLU A 11 8.26 8.50 -24.94
CA GLU A 11 7.32 7.66 -25.70
C GLU A 11 7.05 8.19 -27.12
N THR A 12 6.93 9.51 -27.26
CA THR A 12 6.72 10.17 -28.57
C THR A 12 7.91 9.97 -29.52
N ARG A 13 9.12 9.81 -28.98
CA ARG A 13 10.37 9.70 -29.77
C ARG A 13 10.58 8.30 -30.37
N TRP A 14 10.02 7.26 -29.75
CA TRP A 14 10.09 5.88 -30.25
C TRP A 14 9.08 5.62 -31.38
N LEU A 15 7.94 6.33 -31.37
CA LEU A 15 6.90 6.19 -32.39
C LEU A 15 7.30 6.72 -33.78
N SER A 16 8.30 7.60 -33.88
CA SER A 16 8.67 8.25 -35.14
C SER A 16 9.67 7.47 -36.01
N THR A 17 10.11 6.28 -35.61
CA THR A 17 11.25 5.61 -36.29
C THR A 17 10.89 4.33 -37.06
N GLU A 18 9.62 3.92 -37.10
CA GLU A 18 9.19 2.70 -37.78
C GLU A 18 7.93 2.94 -38.62
N GLU A 19 8.10 3.66 -39.73
CA GLU A 19 7.14 3.61 -40.85
C GLU A 19 7.90 3.23 -42.12
N THR A 20 7.81 1.97 -42.52
CA THR A 20 7.98 1.57 -43.92
C THR A 20 6.61 1.26 -44.48
N GLU A 21 6.29 2.00 -45.55
CA GLU A 21 5.04 1.95 -46.31
C GLU A 21 4.73 0.55 -46.84
N ASP A 22 3.47 0.14 -46.72
CA ASP A 22 2.85 -0.74 -47.72
C ASP A 22 1.36 -0.39 -47.86
N GLU A 23 1.02 0.17 -49.02
CA GLU A 23 -0.33 0.50 -49.46
C GLU A 23 -1.08 -0.77 -49.89
N SER A 24 -2.17 -1.11 -49.21
CA SER A 24 -3.34 -1.66 -49.92
C SER A 24 -4.63 -1.31 -49.17
N ALA A 25 -5.36 -0.37 -49.76
CA ALA A 25 -6.62 0.15 -49.24
C ALA A 25 -7.79 -0.77 -49.64
N THR A 26 -8.40 -1.39 -48.64
CA THR A 26 -9.81 -1.82 -48.71
C THR A 26 -10.55 -1.16 -47.54
N LYS A 27 -11.46 -0.24 -47.87
CA LYS A 27 -12.31 0.49 -46.92
C LYS A 27 -13.15 -0.49 -46.09
N ALA A 28 -12.65 -0.89 -44.93
CA ALA A 28 -13.46 -1.50 -43.89
C ALA A 28 -14.18 -0.38 -43.13
N LEU A 29 -15.52 -0.42 -43.09
CA LEU A 29 -16.31 0.43 -42.18
C LEU A 29 -15.85 0.16 -40.75
N VAL A 30 -15.32 1.19 -40.09
CA VAL A 30 -14.93 1.14 -38.68
C VAL A 30 -16.20 1.18 -37.83
N PRO A 31 -16.34 0.34 -36.79
CA PRO A 31 -17.57 0.29 -36.02
C PRO A 31 -17.65 1.47 -35.02
N GLU A 32 -18.73 2.25 -35.15
CA GLU A 32 -19.09 3.46 -34.37
C GLU A 32 -19.10 3.22 -32.84
N ILE A 33 -18.39 4.04 -32.05
CA ILE A 33 -18.31 3.86 -30.58
C ILE A 33 -19.61 4.36 -29.95
N TYR A 34 -20.50 3.43 -29.58
CA TYR A 34 -21.74 3.73 -28.87
C TYR A 34 -21.54 3.66 -27.36
N LEU A 35 -21.72 4.78 -26.66
CA LEU A 35 -21.81 4.83 -25.19
C LEU A 35 -23.27 4.55 -24.77
N PRO A 36 -23.56 3.47 -24.02
CA PRO A 36 -24.93 2.97 -23.85
C PRO A 36 -25.91 3.88 -23.11
N LEU A 37 -25.41 4.84 -22.32
CA LEU A 37 -26.20 5.69 -21.44
C LEU A 37 -27.03 6.78 -22.14
N LEU A 38 -27.02 6.86 -23.48
CA LEU A 38 -27.45 8.08 -24.17
C LEU A 38 -28.45 7.83 -25.31
N PRO A 39 -29.48 8.69 -25.47
CA PRO A 39 -30.48 8.59 -26.53
C PRO A 39 -29.86 8.69 -27.94
N LYS A 40 -30.36 7.87 -28.87
CA LYS A 40 -29.94 7.79 -30.29
C LYS A 40 -30.27 9.02 -31.16
N HIS A 41 -30.41 10.21 -30.58
CA HIS A 41 -30.94 11.37 -31.29
C HIS A 41 -30.06 12.60 -31.12
N PHE A 42 -28.92 12.63 -31.82
CA PHE A 42 -28.28 13.87 -32.22
C PHE A 42 -27.98 13.80 -33.71
N ASN A 43 -28.55 14.75 -34.46
CA ASN A 43 -28.38 14.87 -35.90
C ASN A 43 -26.97 15.36 -36.21
N HIS A 44 -26.30 14.70 -37.17
CA HIS A 44 -25.03 15.13 -37.74
C HIS A 44 -25.08 16.60 -38.22
N PRO A 45 -24.26 17.52 -37.69
CA PRO A 45 -24.00 18.78 -38.33
C PRO A 45 -22.96 18.57 -39.44
N THR A 46 -23.31 19.06 -40.62
CA THR A 46 -22.52 19.00 -41.84
C THR A 46 -21.27 19.90 -41.75
N ASP A 47 -20.13 19.33 -42.16
CA ASP A 47 -18.88 19.95 -42.63
C ASP A 47 -18.71 21.46 -42.40
N MET A 48 -17.94 21.81 -41.37
CA MET A 48 -17.32 23.14 -41.23
C MET A 48 -15.81 22.97 -41.27
N ALA A 49 -15.17 23.51 -42.30
CA ALA A 49 -13.72 23.50 -42.46
C ALA A 49 -13.06 24.41 -41.41
N VAL A 50 -12.76 23.85 -40.23
CA VAL A 50 -12.06 24.52 -39.13
C VAL A 50 -10.54 24.40 -39.33
N LYS A 51 -9.79 25.48 -39.07
CA LYS A 51 -8.32 25.46 -39.15
C LYS A 51 -7.74 24.53 -38.08
N SER A 52 -6.68 23.80 -38.42
CA SER A 52 -6.08 22.76 -37.56
C SER A 52 -5.63 23.25 -36.17
N SER A 53 -5.24 24.52 -36.03
CA SER A 53 -4.87 25.13 -34.74
C SER A 53 -6.07 25.43 -33.85
N GLU A 54 -7.19 25.89 -34.43
CA GLU A 54 -8.42 26.22 -33.70
C GLU A 54 -9.12 24.93 -33.22
N PHE A 55 -9.08 23.87 -34.03
CA PHE A 55 -9.59 22.55 -33.66
C PHE A 55 -8.87 21.95 -32.44
N GLN A 56 -7.55 22.10 -32.37
CA GLN A 56 -6.75 21.57 -31.25
C GLN A 56 -7.08 22.30 -29.93
N THR A 57 -7.23 23.62 -29.97
CA THR A 57 -7.64 24.41 -28.80
C THR A 57 -9.04 24.01 -28.33
N MET A 58 -10.01 23.83 -29.25
CA MET A 58 -11.35 23.37 -28.88
C MET A 58 -11.34 21.97 -28.27
N LYS A 59 -10.49 21.05 -28.76
CA LYS A 59 -10.31 19.71 -28.20
C LYS A 59 -9.84 19.79 -26.74
N GLU A 60 -8.82 20.60 -26.49
CA GLU A 60 -8.24 20.81 -25.15
C GLU A 60 -9.24 21.46 -24.20
N ASP A 61 -9.96 22.49 -24.65
CA ASP A 61 -11.00 23.16 -23.88
C ASP A 61 -12.14 22.19 -23.49
N CYS A 62 -12.55 21.31 -24.41
CA CYS A 62 -13.55 20.27 -24.14
C CYS A 62 -13.07 19.28 -23.08
N LEU A 63 -11.83 18.81 -23.17
CA LEU A 63 -11.22 17.92 -22.17
C LEU A 63 -11.14 18.59 -20.79
N CYS A 64 -10.76 19.88 -20.72
CA CYS A 64 -10.77 20.64 -19.47
C CYS A 64 -12.19 20.71 -18.87
N CYS A 65 -13.22 20.96 -19.69
CA CYS A 65 -14.60 20.98 -19.23
C CYS A 65 -15.06 19.62 -18.69
N ILE A 66 -14.66 18.52 -19.35
CA ILE A 66 -14.95 17.16 -18.87
C ILE A 66 -14.25 16.92 -17.53
N GLN A 67 -12.97 17.27 -17.42
CA GLN A 67 -12.20 17.12 -16.19
C GLN A 67 -12.85 17.87 -15.01
N ASP A 68 -13.27 19.12 -15.23
CA ASP A 68 -13.97 19.91 -14.22
C ASP A 68 -15.30 19.26 -13.81
N ALA A 69 -16.05 18.70 -14.77
CA ALA A 69 -17.29 17.99 -14.49
C ALA A 69 -17.05 16.72 -13.66
N LEU A 70 -15.99 15.94 -13.97
CA LEU A 70 -15.61 14.75 -13.20
C LEU A 70 -15.21 15.11 -11.76
N LEU A 71 -14.38 16.14 -11.58
CA LEU A 71 -13.94 16.61 -10.26
C LEU A 71 -15.10 17.13 -9.39
N GLN A 72 -16.14 17.66 -10.02
CA GLN A 72 -17.37 18.12 -9.35
C GLN A 72 -18.44 17.02 -9.23
N SER A 73 -18.13 15.78 -9.63
CA SER A 73 -19.07 14.64 -9.66
C SER A 73 -20.34 14.91 -10.47
N GLN A 74 -20.24 15.75 -11.51
CA GLN A 74 -21.32 16.05 -12.45
C GLN A 74 -21.34 15.01 -13.58
N TRP A 75 -21.61 13.76 -13.25
CA TRP A 75 -21.46 12.61 -14.16
C TRP A 75 -22.29 12.72 -15.44
N GLN A 76 -23.54 13.20 -15.34
CA GLN A 76 -24.42 13.42 -16.49
C GLN A 76 -23.81 14.45 -17.46
N ARG A 77 -23.30 15.57 -16.92
CA ARG A 77 -22.65 16.61 -17.71
C ARG A 77 -21.37 16.11 -18.35
N ALA A 78 -20.58 15.33 -17.61
CA ALA A 78 -19.37 14.70 -18.16
C ALA A 78 -19.72 13.75 -19.32
N ALA A 79 -20.79 12.97 -19.22
CA ALA A 79 -21.26 12.09 -20.30
C ALA A 79 -21.68 12.88 -21.54
N GLU A 80 -22.44 13.97 -21.38
CA GLU A 80 -22.86 14.84 -22.49
C GLU A 80 -21.67 15.50 -23.20
N LEU A 81 -20.71 16.02 -22.43
CA LEU A 81 -19.48 16.60 -22.98
C LEU A 81 -18.62 15.54 -23.69
N MET A 82 -18.63 14.30 -23.20
CA MET A 82 -17.91 13.19 -23.81
C MET A 82 -18.46 12.83 -25.21
N ILE A 83 -19.76 13.00 -25.45
CA ILE A 83 -20.35 12.85 -26.80
C ILE A 83 -19.77 13.90 -27.75
N SER A 84 -19.81 15.17 -27.33
CA SER A 84 -19.28 16.28 -28.14
C SER A 84 -17.81 16.05 -28.45
N TYR A 85 -17.06 15.53 -27.48
CA TYR A 85 -15.66 15.15 -27.66
C TYR A 85 -15.47 14.04 -28.70
N LEU A 86 -16.28 12.97 -28.65
CA LEU A 86 -16.25 11.88 -29.63
C LEU A 86 -16.56 12.37 -31.05
N GLU A 87 -17.63 13.16 -31.23
CA GLU A 87 -18.02 13.73 -32.52
C GLU A 87 -16.92 14.61 -33.12
N MET A 88 -16.21 15.38 -32.28
CA MET A 88 -15.06 16.17 -32.74
C MET A 88 -13.93 15.28 -33.27
N LEU A 89 -13.69 14.13 -32.64
CA LEU A 89 -12.59 13.23 -33.00
C LEU A 89 -12.82 12.51 -34.34
N GLU A 90 -14.07 12.29 -34.77
CA GLU A 90 -14.40 11.66 -36.05
C GLU A 90 -13.78 12.39 -37.25
N ASN A 91 -13.54 13.69 -37.12
CA ASN A 91 -12.98 14.56 -38.16
C ASN A 91 -11.42 14.60 -38.19
N THR A 92 -10.74 13.72 -37.44
CA THR A 92 -9.28 13.81 -37.22
C THR A 92 -8.46 12.71 -37.96
N SER A 93 -7.21 13.03 -38.33
CA SER A 93 -6.23 12.14 -38.96
C SER A 93 -5.83 10.93 -38.09
N SER A 94 -5.26 9.89 -38.70
CA SER A 94 -4.98 8.57 -38.12
C SER A 94 -4.09 8.57 -36.86
N GLU A 95 -2.99 9.32 -36.82
CA GLU A 95 -2.07 9.36 -35.65
C GLU A 95 -2.74 9.95 -34.40
N LYS A 96 -3.56 10.99 -34.57
CA LYS A 96 -4.28 11.64 -33.46
C LYS A 96 -5.38 10.75 -32.86
N ARG A 97 -5.75 9.63 -33.52
CA ARG A 97 -6.73 8.67 -33.00
C ARG A 97 -6.17 7.83 -31.86
N VAL A 98 -4.87 7.54 -31.83
CA VAL A 98 -4.27 6.66 -30.81
C VAL A 98 -4.27 7.29 -29.42
N THR A 99 -3.87 8.56 -29.29
CA THR A 99 -3.96 9.31 -28.02
C THR A 99 -5.41 9.46 -27.58
N SER A 100 -6.30 9.68 -28.54
CA SER A 100 -7.73 9.84 -28.29
C SER A 100 -8.40 8.57 -27.77
N GLN A 101 -7.91 7.37 -28.12
CA GLN A 101 -8.43 6.10 -27.59
C GLN A 101 -8.16 5.92 -26.08
N GLU A 102 -7.01 6.36 -25.58
CA GLU A 102 -6.72 6.30 -24.14
C GLU A 102 -7.59 7.28 -23.36
N GLU A 103 -7.74 8.50 -23.88
CA GLU A 103 -8.61 9.52 -23.30
C GLU A 103 -10.06 9.00 -23.23
N ILE A 104 -10.55 8.39 -24.31
CA ILE A 104 -11.89 7.78 -24.36
C ILE A 104 -12.04 6.66 -23.34
N TRP A 105 -11.07 5.75 -23.27
CA TRP A 105 -11.12 4.63 -22.33
C TRP A 105 -11.13 5.10 -20.87
N ARG A 106 -10.22 5.99 -20.47
CA ARG A 106 -10.11 6.43 -19.07
C ARG A 106 -11.31 7.25 -18.63
N ILE A 107 -11.70 8.24 -19.44
CA ILE A 107 -12.84 9.12 -19.13
C ILE A 107 -14.15 8.33 -19.18
N GLY A 108 -14.33 7.53 -20.24
CA GLY A 108 -15.53 6.74 -20.44
C GLY A 108 -15.74 5.71 -19.32
N THR A 109 -14.67 5.01 -18.90
CA THR A 109 -14.75 4.06 -17.79
C THR A 109 -15.13 4.76 -16.49
N GLU A 110 -14.50 5.90 -16.15
CA GLU A 110 -14.81 6.64 -14.92
C GLU A 110 -16.27 7.13 -14.90
N ILE A 111 -16.75 7.70 -16.01
CA ILE A 111 -18.16 8.12 -16.13
C ILE A 111 -19.08 6.93 -15.92
N LEU A 112 -18.86 5.83 -16.66
CA LEU A 112 -19.71 4.66 -16.59
C LEU A 112 -19.69 3.98 -15.21
N GLN A 113 -18.57 4.00 -14.49
CA GLN A 113 -18.50 3.39 -13.16
C GLN A 113 -19.23 4.22 -12.09
N GLN A 114 -19.28 5.55 -12.24
CA GLN A 114 -19.86 6.46 -11.24
C GLN A 114 -21.28 6.95 -11.58
N HIS A 115 -21.73 6.78 -12.83
CA HIS A 115 -23.01 7.30 -13.26
C HIS A 115 -24.18 6.54 -12.61
N PRO A 116 -25.15 7.22 -11.97
CA PRO A 116 -26.24 6.56 -11.23
C PRO A 116 -27.16 5.66 -12.06
N GLN A 117 -27.20 5.86 -13.38
CA GLN A 117 -28.03 5.07 -14.31
C GLN A 117 -27.23 3.97 -15.02
N SER A 118 -25.93 3.89 -14.79
CA SER A 118 -25.08 2.87 -15.41
C SER A 118 -25.39 1.49 -14.86
N ASN A 119 -25.41 0.51 -15.74
CA ASN A 119 -25.53 -0.89 -15.37
C ASN A 119 -24.32 -1.71 -15.84
N ILE A 120 -24.16 -2.89 -15.26
CA ILE A 120 -23.00 -3.77 -15.52
C ILE A 120 -22.87 -4.18 -16.99
N GLU A 121 -23.99 -4.36 -17.71
CA GLU A 121 -23.98 -4.76 -19.12
C GLU A 121 -23.39 -3.65 -19.99
N GLU A 122 -23.69 -2.39 -19.66
CA GLU A 122 -23.18 -1.21 -20.36
C GLU A 122 -21.68 -1.02 -20.15
N VAL A 123 -21.21 -1.22 -18.91
CA VAL A 123 -19.77 -1.16 -18.59
C VAL A 123 -19.03 -2.29 -19.32
N ASN A 124 -19.55 -3.51 -19.28
CA ASN A 124 -18.95 -4.66 -19.96
C ASN A 124 -18.89 -4.45 -21.47
N TYR A 125 -19.99 -3.96 -22.07
CA TYR A 125 -20.04 -3.62 -23.48
C TYR A 125 -18.98 -2.58 -23.85
N PHE A 126 -18.88 -1.49 -23.08
CA PHE A 126 -17.87 -0.46 -23.31
C PHE A 126 -16.45 -1.02 -23.21
N ALA A 127 -16.15 -1.80 -22.16
CA ALA A 127 -14.85 -2.42 -21.98
C ALA A 127 -14.48 -3.34 -23.15
N ASP A 128 -15.41 -4.17 -23.63
CA ASP A 128 -15.19 -5.05 -24.78
C ASP A 128 -14.96 -4.28 -26.08
N ARG A 129 -15.65 -3.16 -26.29
CA ARG A 129 -15.37 -2.26 -27.42
C ARG A 129 -13.97 -1.68 -27.31
N MET A 130 -13.57 -1.18 -26.13
CA MET A 130 -12.25 -0.58 -25.93
C MET A 130 -11.10 -1.58 -26.09
N LYS A 131 -11.25 -2.82 -25.61
CA LYS A 131 -10.28 -3.91 -25.82
C LYS A 131 -9.97 -4.12 -27.31
N ASN A 132 -11.01 -4.12 -28.15
CA ASN A 132 -10.88 -4.40 -29.58
C ASN A 132 -10.37 -3.19 -30.39
N LEU A 133 -10.67 -1.96 -29.96
CA LEU A 133 -10.23 -0.74 -30.62
C LEU A 133 -8.77 -0.40 -30.32
N GLY A 134 -8.34 -0.63 -29.09
CA GLY A 134 -7.00 -0.35 -28.59
C GLY A 134 -6.18 -1.62 -28.42
N VAL A 135 -5.91 -2.34 -29.52
CA VAL A 135 -5.21 -3.65 -29.51
C VAL A 135 -3.91 -3.60 -28.69
N LYS A 136 -3.14 -2.51 -28.77
CA LYS A 136 -1.90 -2.32 -27.97
C LYS A 136 -2.13 -2.21 -26.45
N ARG A 137 -3.35 -1.90 -26.01
CA ARG A 137 -3.74 -1.69 -24.60
C ARG A 137 -4.67 -2.77 -24.05
N TYR A 138 -4.91 -3.81 -24.84
CA TYR A 138 -5.83 -4.90 -24.50
C TYR A 138 -5.61 -5.45 -23.08
N LEU A 139 -4.36 -5.72 -22.69
CA LEU A 139 -4.02 -6.26 -21.37
C LEU A 139 -4.44 -5.32 -20.21
N LYS A 140 -4.18 -4.01 -20.33
CA LYS A 140 -4.55 -3.02 -19.30
C LYS A 140 -6.06 -2.85 -19.20
N ILE A 141 -6.74 -2.75 -20.33
CA ILE A 141 -8.21 -2.60 -20.38
C ILE A 141 -8.87 -3.84 -19.78
N SER A 142 -8.38 -5.04 -20.10
CA SER A 142 -8.85 -6.28 -19.49
C SER A 142 -8.61 -6.35 -17.98
N LEU A 143 -7.45 -5.91 -17.49
CA LEU A 143 -7.20 -5.83 -16.04
C LEU A 143 -8.20 -4.90 -15.35
N GLU A 144 -8.41 -3.70 -15.88
CA GLU A 144 -9.39 -2.75 -15.32
C GLU A 144 -10.81 -3.30 -15.34
N HIS A 145 -11.20 -3.97 -16.43
CA HIS A 145 -12.48 -4.67 -16.53
C HIS A 145 -12.63 -5.79 -15.50
N ALA A 146 -11.59 -6.60 -15.28
CA ALA A 146 -11.60 -7.63 -14.26
C ALA A 146 -11.78 -7.03 -12.85
N PHE A 147 -11.13 -5.91 -12.55
CA PHE A 147 -11.35 -5.21 -11.27
C PHE A 147 -12.78 -4.71 -11.11
N HIS A 148 -13.36 -4.14 -12.15
CA HIS A 148 -14.75 -3.69 -12.12
C HIS A 148 -15.72 -4.85 -11.81
N LEU A 149 -15.52 -6.00 -12.45
CA LEU A 149 -16.30 -7.22 -12.20
C LEU A 149 -16.14 -7.70 -10.74
N LEU A 150 -14.90 -7.71 -10.22
CA LEU A 150 -14.62 -8.07 -8.82
C LEU A 150 -15.31 -7.12 -7.83
N CYS A 151 -15.22 -5.81 -8.03
CA CYS A 151 -15.89 -4.82 -7.20
C CYS A 151 -17.42 -4.94 -7.24
N SER A 152 -17.96 -5.44 -8.33
CA SER A 152 -19.39 -5.65 -8.55
C SER A 152 -19.88 -7.03 -8.09
N GLY A 153 -18.99 -7.89 -7.58
CA GLY A 153 -19.32 -9.23 -7.06
C GLY A 153 -19.35 -10.36 -8.10
N PHE A 154 -18.94 -10.09 -9.35
CA PHE A 154 -18.91 -11.05 -10.46
C PHE A 154 -17.54 -11.75 -10.53
N LEU A 155 -17.27 -12.62 -9.56
CA LEU A 155 -15.97 -13.30 -9.41
C LEU A 155 -15.64 -14.22 -10.58
N ASP A 156 -16.61 -15.03 -11.01
CA ASP A 156 -16.40 -16.04 -12.05
C ASP A 156 -16.16 -15.37 -13.41
N GLU A 157 -16.91 -14.32 -13.72
CA GLU A 157 -16.76 -13.51 -14.93
C GLU A 157 -15.40 -12.80 -14.94
N ALA A 158 -14.96 -12.25 -13.80
CA ALA A 158 -13.62 -11.67 -13.68
C ALA A 158 -12.53 -12.70 -13.96
N TYR A 159 -12.66 -13.90 -13.40
CA TYR A 159 -11.72 -14.99 -13.60
C TYR A 159 -11.66 -15.43 -15.08
N GLN A 160 -12.82 -15.62 -15.72
CA GLN A 160 -12.89 -15.94 -17.16
C GLN A 160 -12.27 -14.83 -18.03
N ASN A 161 -12.52 -13.56 -17.69
CA ASN A 161 -11.92 -12.44 -18.41
C ASN A 161 -10.38 -12.48 -18.36
N LEU A 162 -9.79 -12.81 -17.22
CA LEU A 162 -8.34 -12.92 -17.08
C LEU A 162 -7.77 -14.13 -17.84
N ILE A 163 -8.46 -15.28 -17.86
CA ILE A 163 -8.06 -16.45 -18.67
C ILE A 163 -8.04 -16.10 -20.16
N LEU A 164 -9.11 -15.46 -20.65
CA LEU A 164 -9.17 -15.03 -22.06
C LEU A 164 -8.07 -14.02 -22.36
N THR A 165 -7.74 -13.16 -21.41
CA THR A 165 -6.69 -12.16 -21.56
C THR A 165 -5.30 -12.79 -21.61
N GLU A 166 -5.03 -13.80 -20.79
CA GLU A 166 -3.76 -14.52 -20.75
C GLU A 166 -3.44 -15.24 -22.08
N SER A 167 -4.46 -15.74 -22.77
CA SER A 167 -4.32 -16.45 -24.06
C SER A 167 -4.22 -15.53 -25.28
N TRP A 168 -4.41 -14.23 -25.09
CA TRP A 168 -4.39 -13.25 -26.17
C TRP A 168 -2.97 -13.02 -26.73
N ARG A 169 -2.83 -12.94 -28.05
CA ARG A 169 -1.57 -12.72 -28.77
C ARG A 169 -1.78 -11.72 -29.90
N TYR A 170 -0.92 -10.71 -30.01
CA TYR A 170 -0.94 -9.76 -31.11
C TYR A 170 0.46 -9.17 -31.38
N GLY A 171 0.88 -9.21 -32.64
CA GLY A 171 2.17 -8.66 -33.07
C GLY A 171 3.38 -9.40 -32.47
N GLU A 172 4.55 -8.77 -32.56
CA GLU A 172 5.76 -9.24 -31.89
C GLU A 172 5.70 -8.93 -30.39
N GLU A 173 6.11 -9.89 -29.55
CA GLU A 173 6.04 -9.76 -28.10
C GLU A 173 7.10 -8.78 -27.58
N THR A 174 6.65 -7.60 -27.15
CA THR A 174 7.53 -6.59 -26.56
C THR A 174 7.75 -6.85 -25.06
N VAL A 175 8.88 -6.37 -24.52
CA VAL A 175 9.20 -6.48 -23.08
C VAL A 175 8.12 -5.84 -22.18
N VAL A 176 7.44 -4.79 -22.67
CA VAL A 176 6.36 -4.12 -21.92
C VAL A 176 5.11 -5.01 -21.88
N GLN A 177 4.72 -5.59 -23.01
CA GLN A 177 3.60 -6.54 -23.07
C GLN A 177 3.86 -7.79 -22.22
N GLU A 178 5.10 -8.29 -22.18
CA GLU A 178 5.46 -9.41 -21.32
C GLU A 178 5.20 -9.08 -19.84
N LYS A 179 5.65 -7.90 -19.37
CA LYS A 179 5.41 -7.46 -17.99
C LYS A 179 3.92 -7.31 -17.67
N GLU A 180 3.15 -6.73 -18.58
CA GLU A 180 1.69 -6.59 -18.44
C GLU A 180 1.00 -7.95 -18.41
N LEU A 181 1.45 -8.91 -19.22
CA LEU A 181 0.95 -10.28 -19.21
C LEU A 181 1.27 -10.98 -17.87
N LYS A 182 2.48 -10.80 -17.32
CA LYS A 182 2.82 -11.30 -15.98
C LYS A 182 1.93 -10.70 -14.91
N LEU A 183 1.52 -9.44 -15.06
CA LEU A 183 0.58 -8.80 -14.14
C LEU A 183 -0.83 -9.40 -14.25
N VAL A 184 -1.32 -9.67 -15.46
CA VAL A 184 -2.58 -10.42 -15.70
C VAL A 184 -2.53 -11.78 -15.01
N GLN A 185 -1.46 -12.53 -15.23
CA GLN A 185 -1.25 -13.83 -14.59
C GLN A 185 -1.24 -13.71 -13.07
N ALA A 186 -0.55 -12.71 -12.51
CA ALA A 186 -0.49 -12.48 -11.08
C ALA A 186 -1.87 -12.21 -10.46
N TYR A 187 -2.70 -11.37 -11.08
CA TYR A 187 -4.05 -11.09 -10.60
C TYR A 187 -4.97 -12.32 -10.71
N LYS A 188 -4.84 -13.11 -11.77
CA LYS A 188 -5.50 -14.42 -11.85
C LYS A 188 -5.04 -15.34 -10.71
N GLY A 189 -3.74 -15.38 -10.43
CA GLY A 189 -3.17 -16.13 -9.31
C GLY A 189 -3.64 -15.66 -7.94
N LEU A 190 -3.97 -14.37 -7.76
CA LEU A 190 -4.62 -13.87 -6.56
C LEU A 190 -6.06 -14.39 -6.42
N ILE A 191 -6.81 -14.51 -7.53
CA ILE A 191 -8.13 -15.13 -7.50
C ILE A 191 -8.00 -16.62 -7.16
N ASP A 192 -7.03 -17.33 -7.75
CA ASP A 192 -6.73 -18.73 -7.40
C ASP A 192 -6.41 -18.87 -5.90
N TYR A 193 -5.60 -17.97 -5.33
CA TYR A 193 -5.32 -17.90 -3.90
C TYR A 193 -6.58 -17.63 -3.06
N TYR A 194 -7.43 -16.70 -3.49
CA TYR A 194 -8.69 -16.40 -2.81
C TYR A 194 -9.63 -17.61 -2.79
N MET A 195 -9.76 -18.30 -3.92
CA MET A 195 -10.54 -19.54 -4.02
C MET A 195 -9.95 -20.63 -3.12
N TRP A 196 -8.61 -20.74 -3.07
CA TRP A 196 -7.92 -21.65 -2.16
C TRP A 196 -8.21 -21.35 -0.69
N LEU A 197 -8.18 -20.07 -0.28
CA LEU A 197 -8.53 -19.63 1.07
C LEU A 197 -9.96 -20.00 1.45
N LYS A 198 -10.91 -19.80 0.52
CA LYS A 198 -12.31 -20.19 0.72
C LYS A 198 -12.42 -21.68 0.98
N LYS A 199 -11.81 -22.51 0.12
CA LYS A 199 -11.80 -23.97 0.27
C LYS A 199 -11.12 -24.44 1.55
N LYS A 200 -10.03 -23.79 1.95
CA LYS A 200 -9.36 -24.03 3.24
C LYS A 200 -10.29 -23.76 4.43
N THR A 201 -11.12 -22.72 4.34
CA THR A 201 -12.10 -22.38 5.37
C THR A 201 -13.23 -23.42 5.40
N ASP A 202 -13.78 -23.77 4.23
CA ASP A 202 -14.81 -24.81 4.10
C ASP A 202 -14.34 -26.15 4.69
N LEU A 203 -13.06 -26.51 4.50
CA LEU A 203 -12.45 -27.72 5.06
C LEU A 203 -12.42 -27.73 6.60
N LEU A 204 -12.31 -26.57 7.24
CA LEU A 204 -12.30 -26.44 8.70
C LEU A 204 -13.70 -26.53 9.31
N GLU A 205 -14.76 -26.30 8.51
CA GLU A 205 -16.16 -26.31 8.94
C GLU A 205 -16.86 -27.67 8.73
N LEU A 206 -16.22 -28.59 8.00
CA LEU A 206 -16.76 -29.93 7.72
C LEU A 206 -16.53 -30.91 8.88
N ASP A 207 -17.58 -31.69 9.19
CA ASP A 207 -17.47 -32.90 10.02
C ASP A 207 -16.77 -34.03 9.24
N ASP A 208 -16.22 -35.00 9.97
CA ASP A 208 -15.25 -36.05 9.60
C ASP A 208 -15.72 -37.08 8.52
N ASP A 209 -16.25 -36.61 7.38
CA ASP A 209 -16.52 -37.42 6.19
C ASP A 209 -15.30 -37.42 5.24
N SER A 210 -14.56 -38.52 5.30
CA SER A 210 -13.29 -38.72 4.58
C SER A 210 -13.37 -38.54 3.05
N CYS A 211 -14.51 -38.79 2.41
CA CYS A 211 -14.64 -38.71 0.95
C CYS A 211 -14.72 -37.26 0.46
N THR A 212 -15.55 -36.45 1.12
CA THR A 212 -15.73 -35.03 0.81
C THR A 212 -14.46 -34.23 1.10
N GLN A 213 -13.76 -34.59 2.19
CA GLN A 213 -12.49 -33.97 2.57
C GLN A 213 -11.37 -34.20 1.53
N ALA A 214 -11.26 -35.42 1.00
CA ALA A 214 -10.23 -35.75 0.02
C ALA A 214 -10.41 -34.99 -1.32
N SER A 215 -11.65 -34.85 -1.78
CA SER A 215 -11.96 -34.07 -2.99
C SER A 215 -11.59 -32.59 -2.82
N LEU A 216 -11.95 -31.99 -1.67
CA LEU A 216 -11.63 -30.60 -1.38
C LEU A 216 -10.12 -30.36 -1.26
N GLN A 217 -9.39 -31.29 -0.64
CA GLN A 217 -7.92 -31.21 -0.57
C GLN A 217 -7.27 -31.27 -1.96
N GLN A 218 -7.81 -32.08 -2.87
CA GLN A 218 -7.32 -32.15 -4.25
C GLN A 218 -7.59 -30.84 -5.01
N GLU A 219 -8.80 -30.27 -4.90
CA GLU A 219 -9.14 -28.96 -5.47
C GLU A 219 -8.25 -27.84 -4.91
N MET A 220 -8.04 -27.83 -3.59
CA MET A 220 -7.12 -26.90 -2.94
C MET A 220 -5.70 -27.05 -3.49
N HIS A 221 -5.20 -28.27 -3.65
CA HIS A 221 -3.86 -28.47 -4.19
C HIS A 221 -3.75 -27.98 -5.64
N HIS A 222 -4.79 -28.16 -6.45
CA HIS A 222 -4.80 -27.62 -7.82
C HIS A 222 -4.73 -26.09 -7.83
N LEU A 223 -5.58 -25.42 -7.04
CA LEU A 223 -5.58 -23.95 -6.90
C LEU A 223 -4.23 -23.44 -6.38
N TYR A 224 -3.62 -24.15 -5.42
CA TYR A 224 -2.29 -23.85 -4.94
C TYR A 224 -1.25 -23.85 -6.08
N GLN A 225 -1.22 -24.90 -6.91
CA GLN A 225 -0.25 -24.97 -8.01
C GLN A 225 -0.43 -23.83 -9.02
N GLN A 226 -1.68 -23.48 -9.35
CA GLN A 226 -1.99 -22.39 -10.27
C GLN A 226 -1.57 -21.02 -9.71
N ALA A 227 -1.92 -20.75 -8.46
CA ALA A 227 -1.54 -19.53 -7.76
C ALA A 227 -0.01 -19.43 -7.62
N LYS A 228 0.64 -20.54 -7.22
CA LYS A 228 2.09 -20.61 -7.04
C LYS A 228 2.83 -20.21 -8.33
N VAL A 229 2.50 -20.84 -9.45
CA VAL A 229 3.17 -20.54 -10.72
C VAL A 229 2.99 -19.08 -11.10
N SER A 230 1.77 -18.57 -11.03
CA SER A 230 1.45 -17.21 -11.47
C SER A 230 2.09 -16.13 -10.59
N LEU A 231 2.03 -16.30 -9.27
CA LEU A 231 2.60 -15.36 -8.30
C LEU A 231 4.14 -15.38 -8.33
N ARG A 232 4.77 -16.55 -8.53
CA ARG A 232 6.23 -16.68 -8.57
C ARG A 232 6.86 -15.86 -9.70
N GLU A 233 6.19 -15.75 -10.84
CA GLU A 233 6.74 -15.03 -11.99
C GLU A 233 6.71 -13.51 -11.80
N ILE A 234 5.65 -12.94 -11.19
CA ILE A 234 5.58 -11.49 -10.95
C ILE A 234 6.56 -11.03 -9.86
N ILE A 235 6.73 -11.80 -8.78
CA ILE A 235 7.60 -11.41 -7.65
C ILE A 235 9.09 -11.40 -8.03
N ARG A 236 9.46 -12.07 -9.13
CA ARG A 236 10.83 -12.03 -9.70
C ARG A 236 11.13 -10.74 -10.45
N ILE A 237 10.10 -10.02 -10.90
CA ILE A 237 10.26 -8.75 -11.61
C ILE A 237 10.50 -7.65 -10.57
N PRO A 238 11.53 -6.79 -10.73
CA PRO A 238 11.74 -5.65 -9.84
C PRO A 238 10.50 -4.75 -9.71
N GLY A 239 9.98 -4.59 -8.48
CA GLY A 239 8.79 -3.80 -8.19
C GLY A 239 8.37 -3.90 -6.73
N VAL A 240 7.32 -3.15 -6.34
CA VAL A 240 6.69 -3.28 -5.02
C VAL A 240 5.47 -4.17 -5.16
N TRP A 241 5.58 -5.40 -4.68
CA TRP A 241 4.63 -6.49 -4.92
C TRP A 241 4.03 -7.04 -3.62
N ASP A 242 3.84 -6.18 -2.61
CA ASP A 242 3.43 -6.60 -1.27
C ASP A 242 2.24 -7.58 -1.25
N PRO A 243 1.12 -7.34 -1.96
CA PRO A 243 -0.02 -8.28 -1.96
C PRO A 243 0.35 -9.65 -2.56
N PHE A 244 1.14 -9.69 -3.61
CA PHE A 244 1.54 -10.94 -4.25
C PHE A 244 2.52 -11.73 -3.39
N VAL A 245 3.49 -11.04 -2.77
CA VAL A 245 4.50 -11.66 -1.89
C VAL A 245 3.85 -12.28 -0.66
N ILE A 246 2.93 -11.58 0.02
CA ILE A 246 2.28 -12.12 1.21
C ILE A 246 1.41 -13.34 0.89
N CYS A 247 0.67 -13.32 -0.22
CA CYS A 247 -0.15 -14.45 -0.66
C CYS A 247 0.73 -15.65 -1.03
N TYR A 248 1.84 -15.40 -1.75
CA TYR A 248 2.80 -16.45 -2.11
C TYR A 248 3.41 -17.12 -0.88
N VAL A 249 3.85 -16.33 0.09
CA VAL A 249 4.45 -16.83 1.33
C VAL A 249 3.44 -17.61 2.18
N ASP A 250 2.18 -17.17 2.27
CA ASP A 250 1.13 -17.90 3.00
C ASP A 250 0.87 -19.28 2.38
N LEU A 251 0.84 -19.37 1.05
CA LEU A 251 0.75 -20.65 0.35
C LEU A 251 1.95 -21.56 0.66
N LEU A 252 3.17 -21.04 0.57
CA LEU A 252 4.38 -21.81 0.87
C LEU A 252 4.44 -22.26 2.33
N GLU A 253 4.11 -21.39 3.29
CA GLU A 253 4.08 -21.74 4.71
C GLU A 253 3.04 -22.82 5.00
N HIS A 254 1.89 -22.82 4.32
CA HIS A 254 0.88 -23.86 4.46
C HIS A 254 1.33 -25.24 3.97
N TYR A 255 2.04 -25.30 2.84
CA TYR A 255 2.59 -26.53 2.27
C TYR A 255 3.99 -26.88 2.82
N GLU A 256 4.42 -26.22 3.89
CA GLU A 256 5.70 -26.45 4.58
C GLU A 256 6.96 -26.18 3.74
N GLU A 257 6.83 -25.36 2.68
CA GLU A 257 7.91 -24.99 1.77
C GLU A 257 8.69 -23.77 2.31
N TYR A 258 9.18 -23.89 3.55
CA TYR A 258 9.74 -22.78 4.31
C TYR A 258 11.03 -22.20 3.74
N GLU A 259 11.86 -23.00 3.06
CA GLU A 259 13.11 -22.50 2.49
C GLU A 259 12.83 -21.56 1.31
N GLU A 260 11.88 -21.93 0.44
CA GLU A 260 11.45 -21.04 -0.66
C GLU A 260 10.82 -19.75 -0.11
N ALA A 261 10.00 -19.84 0.95
CA ALA A 261 9.40 -18.67 1.60
C ALA A 261 10.48 -17.72 2.17
N ARG A 262 11.53 -18.31 2.77
CA ARG A 262 12.67 -17.56 3.30
C ARG A 262 13.45 -16.86 2.18
N GLU A 263 13.74 -17.56 1.09
CA GLU A 263 14.45 -17.03 -0.07
C GLU A 263 13.69 -15.86 -0.69
N VAL A 264 12.40 -16.03 -0.96
CA VAL A 264 11.54 -14.97 -1.52
C VAL A 264 11.53 -13.73 -0.63
N LEU A 265 11.32 -13.88 0.68
CA LEU A 265 11.29 -12.74 1.60
C LEU A 265 12.66 -12.07 1.75
N SER A 266 13.73 -12.85 1.73
CA SER A 266 15.10 -12.34 1.80
C SER A 266 15.45 -11.55 0.54
N ASP A 267 15.15 -12.09 -0.63
CA ASP A 267 15.37 -11.42 -1.91
C ASP A 267 14.54 -10.15 -2.01
N TYR A 268 13.25 -10.22 -1.65
CA TYR A 268 12.37 -9.04 -1.67
C TYR A 268 12.84 -7.93 -0.71
N ALA A 269 13.49 -8.28 0.40
CA ALA A 269 14.02 -7.31 1.36
C ALA A 269 15.42 -6.76 1.01
N TYR A 270 16.29 -7.57 0.39
CA TYR A 270 17.72 -7.23 0.27
C TYR A 270 18.27 -7.14 -1.15
N ASN A 271 17.52 -7.58 -2.15
CA ASN A 271 17.97 -7.53 -3.53
C ASN A 271 18.00 -6.08 -4.03
N SER A 272 19.21 -5.59 -4.34
CA SER A 272 19.46 -4.20 -4.75
C SER A 272 18.82 -3.80 -6.08
N LYS A 273 18.30 -4.77 -6.86
CA LYS A 273 17.53 -4.48 -8.09
C LYS A 273 16.11 -4.01 -7.78
N PHE A 274 15.56 -4.36 -6.61
CA PHE A 274 14.22 -3.96 -6.21
C PHE A 274 14.22 -2.56 -5.62
N PRO A 275 13.11 -1.80 -5.78
CA PRO A 275 12.97 -0.53 -5.09
C PRO A 275 12.95 -0.71 -3.57
N ALA A 276 13.44 0.28 -2.82
CA ALA A 276 13.44 0.23 -1.37
C ALA A 276 12.00 0.14 -0.83
N ASN A 277 11.72 -0.90 -0.05
CA ASN A 277 10.40 -1.15 0.53
C ASN A 277 10.52 -1.53 2.02
N PRO A 278 10.09 -0.65 2.95
CA PRO A 278 10.08 -0.96 4.37
C PRO A 278 9.26 -2.20 4.73
N ASN A 279 8.16 -2.46 4.03
CA ASN A 279 7.29 -3.61 4.30
C ASN A 279 8.00 -4.95 4.06
N ALA A 280 8.90 -5.02 3.07
CA ALA A 280 9.67 -6.22 2.79
C ALA A 280 10.50 -6.68 4.02
N HIS A 281 11.13 -5.74 4.72
CA HIS A 281 11.85 -6.03 5.96
C HIS A 281 10.92 -6.45 7.11
N VAL A 282 9.71 -5.90 7.17
CA VAL A 282 8.68 -6.30 8.13
C VAL A 282 8.29 -7.75 7.91
N TYR A 283 7.99 -8.14 6.66
CA TYR A 283 7.59 -9.51 6.33
C TYR A 283 8.70 -10.51 6.62
N TYR A 284 9.94 -10.20 6.20
CA TYR A 284 11.09 -11.06 6.48
C TYR A 284 11.32 -11.22 7.98
N TYR A 285 11.28 -10.13 8.75
CA TYR A 285 11.42 -10.20 10.20
C TYR A 285 10.33 -11.06 10.86
N GLN A 286 9.06 -10.87 10.48
CA GLN A 286 7.95 -11.64 11.03
C GLN A 286 8.11 -13.14 10.75
N PHE A 287 8.54 -13.50 9.54
CA PHE A 287 8.87 -14.88 9.19
C PHE A 287 9.98 -15.45 10.07
N LEU A 288 11.12 -14.75 10.18
CA LEU A 288 12.24 -15.17 11.05
C LEU A 288 11.78 -15.38 12.50
N LYS A 289 10.93 -14.49 13.01
CA LYS A 289 10.37 -14.58 14.35
C LYS A 289 9.48 -15.80 14.52
N ARG A 290 8.58 -16.10 13.57
CA ARG A 290 7.73 -17.31 13.59
C ARG A 290 8.55 -18.59 13.57
N ARG A 291 9.64 -18.62 12.80
CA ARG A 291 10.55 -19.78 12.69
C ARG A 291 11.52 -19.94 13.86
N GLY A 292 11.52 -19.03 14.83
CA GLY A 292 12.39 -19.11 15.99
C GLY A 292 13.87 -18.88 15.67
N GLU A 293 14.16 -18.10 14.62
CA GLU A 293 15.51 -17.81 14.17
C GLU A 293 16.33 -17.05 15.22
N SER A 294 17.67 -17.11 15.07
CA SER A 294 18.56 -16.55 16.07
C SER A 294 18.31 -15.05 16.32
N ARG A 295 18.49 -14.61 17.57
CA ARG A 295 18.39 -13.19 17.95
C ARG A 295 19.29 -12.30 17.09
N LYS A 296 20.45 -12.79 16.66
CA LYS A 296 21.38 -12.04 15.80
C LYS A 296 20.76 -11.75 14.43
N THR A 297 20.14 -12.76 13.81
CA THR A 297 19.45 -12.63 12.52
C THR A 297 18.23 -11.70 12.61
N GLN A 298 17.48 -11.82 13.70
CA GLN A 298 16.33 -10.94 13.96
C GLN A 298 16.76 -9.47 14.12
N ILE A 299 17.85 -9.21 14.84
CA ILE A 299 18.41 -7.86 15.02
C ILE A 299 18.87 -7.29 13.68
N SER A 300 19.55 -8.07 12.82
CA SER A 300 20.02 -7.56 11.53
C SER A 300 18.87 -7.15 10.61
N ALA A 301 17.78 -7.92 10.58
CA ALA A 301 16.61 -7.57 9.78
C ALA A 301 15.94 -6.26 10.26
N LEU A 302 15.80 -6.10 11.57
CA LEU A 302 15.22 -4.89 12.16
C LEU A 302 16.14 -3.67 12.07
N GLN A 303 17.45 -3.85 11.96
CA GLN A 303 18.40 -2.74 11.86
C GLN A 303 18.16 -1.92 10.58
N ILE A 304 17.94 -2.59 9.44
CA ILE A 304 17.66 -1.89 8.18
C ILE A 304 16.29 -1.21 8.25
N LEU A 305 15.28 -1.88 8.83
CA LEU A 305 13.97 -1.26 9.06
C LEU A 305 14.07 -0.03 9.97
N HIS A 306 14.95 -0.03 10.98
CA HIS A 306 15.21 1.14 11.83
C HIS A 306 15.81 2.31 11.06
N GLU A 307 16.71 2.04 10.12
CA GLU A 307 17.31 3.06 9.25
C GLU A 307 16.27 3.67 8.30
N LEU A 308 15.35 2.85 7.77
CA LEU A 308 14.30 3.29 6.86
C LEU A 308 13.13 3.98 7.57
N VAL A 309 12.62 3.37 8.65
CA VAL A 309 11.41 3.78 9.38
C VAL A 309 11.62 3.64 10.90
N PRO A 310 12.34 4.56 11.55
CA PRO A 310 12.65 4.51 12.99
C PRO A 310 11.41 4.67 13.90
N SER A 311 10.26 5.00 13.32
CA SER A 311 8.97 5.12 14.01
C SER A 311 8.12 3.86 13.93
N HIS A 312 8.57 2.82 13.23
CA HIS A 312 7.79 1.60 13.03
C HIS A 312 7.49 0.91 14.37
N GLU A 313 6.31 0.28 14.50
CA GLU A 313 5.90 -0.38 15.75
C GLU A 313 6.88 -1.46 16.24
N LEU A 314 7.53 -2.15 15.30
CA LEU A 314 8.57 -3.15 15.56
C LEU A 314 9.84 -2.57 16.20
N MET A 315 10.04 -1.25 16.18
CA MET A 315 11.20 -0.65 16.84
C MET A 315 11.17 -0.86 18.35
N LEU A 316 9.98 -0.98 18.96
CA LEU A 316 9.87 -1.35 20.37
C LEU A 316 10.44 -2.75 20.64
N GLU A 317 10.20 -3.68 19.72
CA GLU A 317 10.74 -5.02 19.79
C GLU A 317 12.25 -5.02 19.48
N PHE A 318 12.70 -4.26 18.49
CA PHE A 318 14.12 -4.07 18.18
C PHE A 318 14.91 -3.58 19.39
N TYR A 319 14.43 -2.53 20.05
CA TYR A 319 15.03 -1.99 21.27
C TYR A 319 15.06 -3.01 22.41
N ASN A 320 14.04 -3.88 22.48
CA ASN A 320 14.05 -5.01 23.41
C ASN A 320 15.10 -6.07 23.09
N LEU A 321 15.23 -6.41 21.81
CA LEU A 321 16.30 -7.29 21.35
C LEU A 321 17.68 -6.65 21.50
N LEU A 322 17.81 -5.34 21.60
CA LEU A 322 19.09 -4.68 21.87
C LEU A 322 19.36 -4.44 23.36
N LYS A 323 18.35 -4.53 24.23
CA LYS A 323 18.39 -4.00 25.62
C LYS A 323 18.88 -2.55 25.65
N LYS A 324 18.41 -1.76 24.69
CA LYS A 324 18.65 -0.31 24.58
C LYS A 324 17.30 0.39 24.54
N SER A 325 17.24 1.63 24.98
CA SER A 325 16.00 2.43 24.93
C SER A 325 16.28 3.81 24.36
N THR A 326 15.58 4.15 23.27
CA THR A 326 15.52 5.51 22.74
C THR A 326 14.09 5.81 22.28
N LEU A 327 13.47 6.83 22.88
CA LEU A 327 12.17 7.38 22.46
C LEU A 327 12.40 8.77 21.84
N ASP A 328 13.28 8.84 20.86
CA ASP A 328 13.66 10.13 20.26
C ASP A 328 12.68 10.57 19.16
N PHE A 329 11.89 9.63 18.62
CA PHE A 329 10.95 9.92 17.56
C PHE A 329 9.62 10.48 18.10
N ALA A 330 9.13 11.57 17.50
CA ALA A 330 7.93 12.29 17.95
C ALA A 330 6.67 11.41 18.01
N GLY A 331 6.54 10.44 17.11
CA GLY A 331 5.42 9.48 17.09
C GLY A 331 5.26 8.65 18.38
N TRP A 332 6.32 8.51 19.18
CA TRP A 332 6.24 7.79 20.46
C TRP A 332 5.71 8.63 21.62
N LYS A 333 5.53 9.95 21.41
CA LYS A 333 5.14 10.89 22.46
C LYS A 333 3.88 10.46 23.21
N GLU A 334 2.92 9.86 22.52
CA GLU A 334 1.62 9.46 23.08
C GLU A 334 1.45 7.93 23.21
N ASN A 335 2.43 7.16 22.79
CA ASN A 335 2.35 5.70 22.77
C ASN A 335 2.59 5.10 24.17
N VAL A 336 1.52 4.60 24.80
CA VAL A 336 1.59 4.02 26.15
C VAL A 336 2.56 2.84 26.25
N ARG A 337 2.63 1.97 25.23
CA ARG A 337 3.49 0.79 25.23
C ARG A 337 4.96 1.20 25.23
N ALA A 338 5.32 2.17 24.40
CA ALA A 338 6.66 2.73 24.32
C ALA A 338 7.13 3.30 25.67
N TRP A 339 6.26 4.08 26.33
CA TRP A 339 6.56 4.65 27.65
C TRP A 339 6.63 3.61 28.77
N ASN A 340 5.75 2.59 28.76
CA ASN A 340 5.84 1.49 29.70
C ASN A 340 7.17 0.71 29.54
N TYR A 341 7.59 0.52 28.30
CA TYR A 341 8.84 -0.17 27.98
C TYR A 341 10.06 0.62 28.46
N LEU A 342 10.10 1.94 28.18
CA LEU A 342 11.13 2.84 28.70
C LEU A 342 11.15 2.85 30.23
N ALA A 343 9.99 2.89 30.88
CA ALA A 343 9.85 2.86 32.33
C ALA A 343 10.42 1.59 32.96
N LYS A 344 10.04 0.41 32.44
CA LYS A 344 10.55 -0.88 32.92
C LYS A 344 12.07 -0.97 32.76
N GLN A 345 12.60 -0.68 31.56
CA GLN A 345 14.04 -0.72 31.31
C GLN A 345 14.80 0.24 32.22
N THR A 346 14.31 1.46 32.41
CA THR A 346 14.97 2.44 33.29
C THR A 346 15.05 1.93 34.72
N VAL A 347 13.96 1.33 35.23
CA VAL A 347 13.93 0.74 36.57
C VAL A 347 14.86 -0.47 36.67
N GLU A 348 14.87 -1.36 35.68
CA GLU A 348 15.75 -2.53 35.65
C GLU A 348 17.23 -2.15 35.64
N ILE A 349 17.61 -1.15 34.84
CA ILE A 349 18.99 -0.64 34.76
C ILE A 349 19.42 -0.06 36.12
N LEU A 350 18.54 0.70 36.77
CA LEU A 350 18.81 1.28 38.10
C LEU A 350 18.98 0.23 39.20
N GLN A 351 18.36 -0.94 39.04
CA GLN A 351 18.36 -1.97 40.06
C GLN A 351 19.48 -3.01 39.89
N ASN A 352 19.99 -3.22 38.67
CA ASN A 352 20.73 -4.45 38.36
C ASN A 352 22.08 -4.28 37.63
N SER A 353 22.53 -3.08 37.23
CA SER A 353 23.81 -2.98 36.47
C SER A 353 24.51 -1.62 36.45
N ASP A 354 25.71 -1.53 37.06
CA ASP A 354 26.58 -0.35 37.00
C ASP A 354 27.04 -0.01 35.56
N LYS A 355 27.30 -1.03 34.74
CA LYS A 355 27.74 -0.83 33.34
C LYS A 355 26.62 -0.25 32.46
N GLN A 356 25.38 -0.73 32.62
CA GLN A 356 24.24 -0.18 31.88
C GLN A 356 23.84 1.21 32.40
N PHE A 357 24.05 1.47 33.69
CA PHE A 357 23.85 2.78 34.28
C PHE A 357 24.77 3.84 33.66
N HIS A 358 26.06 3.52 33.43
CA HIS A 358 26.97 4.43 32.72
C HIS A 358 26.50 4.75 31.30
N TRP A 359 26.05 3.74 30.55
CA TRP A 359 25.49 3.94 29.21
C TRP A 359 24.27 4.86 29.24
N LEU A 360 23.32 4.61 30.14
CA LEU A 360 22.12 5.44 30.30
C LEU A 360 22.46 6.89 30.65
N LYS A 361 23.46 7.11 31.52
CA LYS A 361 23.96 8.45 31.88
C LYS A 361 24.54 9.18 30.65
N LYS A 362 25.28 8.48 29.80
CA LYS A 362 25.83 9.04 28.54
C LYS A 362 24.72 9.40 27.56
N GLU A 363 23.79 8.48 27.31
CA GLU A 363 22.65 8.72 26.41
C GLU A 363 21.81 9.91 26.90
N TRP A 364 21.56 10.00 28.20
CA TRP A 364 20.83 11.13 28.73
C TRP A 364 21.57 12.45 28.63
N ALA A 365 22.89 12.45 28.84
CA ALA A 365 23.68 13.67 28.77
C ALA A 365 23.51 14.40 27.43
N ILE A 366 23.27 13.66 26.34
CA ILE A 366 23.03 14.17 24.99
C ILE A 366 21.61 14.77 24.85
N ARG A 367 20.64 14.27 25.63
CA ARG A 367 19.21 14.59 25.51
C ARG A 367 18.70 15.59 26.53
N LYS A 368 19.47 15.84 27.59
CA LYS A 368 19.06 16.63 28.77
C LYS A 368 18.49 18.01 28.45
N ASP A 369 18.92 18.63 27.35
CA ASP A 369 18.58 20.03 27.03
C ASP A 369 17.27 20.16 26.24
N TRP A 370 16.89 19.16 25.45
CA TRP A 370 15.71 19.23 24.58
C TRP A 370 14.61 18.21 24.92
N TRP A 371 14.98 16.96 25.22
CA TRP A 371 14.03 15.86 25.40
C TRP A 371 13.08 16.07 26.60
N PRO A 372 13.56 16.56 27.76
CA PRO A 372 12.68 16.98 28.86
C PRO A 372 11.67 18.06 28.49
N ALA A 373 12.09 19.09 27.76
CA ALA A 373 11.22 20.19 27.38
C ALA A 373 10.11 19.71 26.44
N PHE A 374 10.45 18.77 25.55
CA PHE A 374 9.53 18.17 24.60
C PHE A 374 8.47 17.26 25.27
N HIS A 375 8.83 16.50 26.32
CA HIS A 375 7.92 15.52 26.92
C HIS A 375 7.29 15.93 28.27
N PHE A 376 7.93 16.83 29.03
CA PHE A 376 7.59 17.09 30.43
C PHE A 376 7.30 18.57 30.75
N SER A 377 6.55 19.24 29.89
CA SER A 377 6.07 20.60 30.19
C SER A 377 4.89 20.60 31.17
N LEU A 378 4.67 21.71 31.87
CA LEU A 378 3.52 21.86 32.77
C LEU A 378 2.19 21.77 32.02
N TYR A 379 2.15 22.24 30.78
CA TYR A 379 0.99 22.10 29.89
C TYR A 379 0.70 20.62 29.63
N LEU A 380 1.72 19.85 29.21
CA LEU A 380 1.59 18.41 28.94
C LEU A 380 1.20 17.62 30.19
N ALA A 381 1.64 18.04 31.38
CA ALA A 381 1.21 17.40 32.64
C ALA A 381 -0.31 17.46 32.85
N LYS A 382 -0.95 18.55 32.43
CA LYS A 382 -2.41 18.73 32.52
C LYS A 382 -3.12 17.97 31.40
N SER A 383 -2.71 18.17 30.14
CA SER A 383 -3.29 17.51 28.95
C SER A 383 -3.24 15.98 29.09
N ASN A 384 -2.04 15.43 29.34
CA ASN A 384 -1.85 13.98 29.43
C ASN A 384 -2.71 13.38 30.56
N TRP A 385 -2.86 14.08 31.70
CA TRP A 385 -3.64 13.57 32.83
C TRP A 385 -5.14 13.51 32.52
N GLN A 386 -5.65 14.47 31.74
CA GLN A 386 -7.04 14.51 31.30
C GLN A 386 -7.32 13.45 30.23
N GLU A 387 -6.45 13.36 29.23
CA GLU A 387 -6.65 12.49 28.06
C GLU A 387 -6.27 11.03 28.33
N ASN A 388 -5.11 10.78 28.96
CA ASN A 388 -4.59 9.44 29.14
C ASN A 388 -3.81 9.26 30.46
N LYS A 389 -4.56 8.86 31.50
CA LYS A 389 -4.00 8.60 32.84
C LYS A 389 -2.93 7.50 32.85
N LYS A 390 -3.04 6.49 31.97
CA LYS A 390 -2.07 5.38 31.89
C LYS A 390 -0.73 5.86 31.35
N LEU A 391 -0.73 6.58 30.22
CA LEU A 391 0.45 7.26 29.68
C LEU A 391 1.11 8.16 30.73
N THR A 392 0.28 8.93 31.43
CA THR A 392 0.76 9.88 32.44
C THR A 392 1.45 9.20 33.61
N CYS A 393 0.97 8.02 34.04
CA CYS A 393 1.60 7.21 35.08
C CYS A 393 3.00 6.72 34.67
N GLU A 394 3.20 6.34 33.42
CA GLU A 394 4.53 5.93 32.92
C GLU A 394 5.47 7.15 32.81
N LYS A 395 4.98 8.24 32.21
CA LYS A 395 5.75 9.49 32.05
C LYS A 395 6.19 10.10 33.37
N VAL A 396 5.35 10.06 34.41
CA VAL A 396 5.68 10.66 35.71
C VAL A 396 6.79 9.90 36.44
N LEU A 397 6.86 8.57 36.26
CA LEU A 397 7.96 7.77 36.80
C LEU A 397 9.28 8.17 36.16
N ILE A 398 9.32 8.22 34.82
CA ILE A 398 10.50 8.65 34.07
C ILE A 398 10.88 10.09 34.43
N ALA A 399 9.95 11.03 34.41
CA ALA A 399 10.23 12.42 34.78
C ALA A 399 10.81 12.52 36.21
N GLY A 400 10.28 11.75 37.16
CA GLY A 400 10.79 11.71 38.53
C GLY A 400 12.21 11.15 38.63
N ILE A 401 12.52 10.07 37.91
CA ILE A 401 13.85 9.47 37.89
C ILE A 401 14.87 10.42 37.25
N LEU A 402 14.57 10.92 36.05
CA LEU A 402 15.54 11.66 35.22
C LEU A 402 15.70 13.13 35.64
N LEU A 403 14.61 13.79 36.04
CA LEU A 403 14.59 15.22 36.38
C LEU A 403 14.46 15.48 37.89
N GLY A 404 14.22 14.44 38.68
CA GLY A 404 14.01 14.54 40.11
C GLY A 404 12.59 14.95 40.51
N LYS A 405 12.34 14.86 41.82
CA LYS A 405 11.05 15.17 42.46
C LYS A 405 10.60 16.62 42.29
N ASP A 406 11.53 17.52 41.96
CA ASP A 406 11.30 18.96 41.91
C ASP A 406 10.79 19.47 40.56
N CYS A 407 10.83 18.60 39.54
CA CYS A 407 10.28 18.86 38.21
C CYS A 407 8.80 19.27 38.25
N LYS A 408 8.44 20.30 37.45
CA LYS A 408 7.08 20.84 37.34
C LYS A 408 6.07 19.78 36.90
N TYR A 409 6.44 18.92 35.94
CA TYR A 409 5.60 17.81 35.49
C TYR A 409 5.33 16.82 36.63
N PHE A 410 6.38 16.39 37.33
CA PHE A 410 6.26 15.45 38.45
C PHE A 410 5.38 15.99 39.58
N LYS A 411 5.58 17.25 39.98
CA LYS A 411 4.77 17.90 41.02
C LYS A 411 3.29 18.00 40.63
N SER A 412 3.00 18.42 39.40
CA SER A 412 1.64 18.58 38.90
C SER A 412 0.90 17.23 38.85
N VAL A 413 1.51 16.22 38.20
CA VAL A 413 0.89 14.90 38.07
C VAL A 413 0.74 14.21 39.41
N THR A 414 1.74 14.28 40.30
CA THR A 414 1.63 13.62 41.61
C THR A 414 0.62 14.30 42.53
N LYS A 415 0.38 15.62 42.39
CA LYS A 415 -0.68 16.32 43.12
C LYS A 415 -2.05 15.78 42.71
N GLU A 416 -2.32 15.71 41.40
CA GLU A 416 -3.59 15.17 40.90
C GLU A 416 -3.72 13.66 41.16
N GLY A 417 -2.65 12.90 40.95
CA GLY A 417 -2.59 11.47 41.21
C GLY A 417 -2.79 11.10 42.67
N CYS A 418 -2.30 11.90 43.62
CA CYS A 418 -2.56 11.66 45.05
C CYS A 418 -4.05 11.85 45.44
N LYS A 419 -4.82 12.65 44.69
CA LYS A 419 -6.27 12.79 44.92
C LYS A 419 -7.03 11.53 44.51
N VAL A 420 -6.57 10.84 43.47
CA VAL A 420 -7.25 9.66 42.89
C VAL A 420 -6.71 8.34 43.44
N GLN A 421 -5.37 8.18 43.49
CA GLN A 421 -4.69 6.92 43.85
C GLN A 421 -3.56 7.16 44.87
N LYS A 422 -3.94 7.62 46.07
CA LYS A 422 -3.02 8.04 47.14
C LYS A 422 -1.91 7.04 47.47
N LYS A 423 -2.22 5.74 47.56
CA LYS A 423 -1.25 4.67 47.91
C LYS A 423 -0.16 4.51 46.83
N LYS A 424 -0.56 4.40 45.56
CA LYS A 424 0.35 4.23 44.41
C LYS A 424 1.30 5.41 44.27
N PHE A 425 0.78 6.64 44.36
CA PHE A 425 1.61 7.84 44.22
C PHE A 425 2.51 8.11 45.43
N ARG A 426 2.17 7.62 46.64
CA ARG A 426 3.09 7.63 47.79
C ARG A 426 4.28 6.69 47.55
N GLN A 427 4.03 5.48 47.05
CA GLN A 427 5.09 4.53 46.69
C GLN A 427 5.99 5.09 45.59
N LEU A 428 5.41 5.70 44.55
CA LEU A 428 6.17 6.38 43.50
C LEU A 428 7.10 7.47 44.06
N LYS A 429 6.59 8.34 44.94
CA LYS A 429 7.39 9.40 45.57
C LYS A 429 8.55 8.84 46.39
N LYS A 430 8.33 7.74 47.12
CA LYS A 430 9.38 7.05 47.87
C LYS A 430 10.44 6.48 46.93
N PHE A 431 10.02 5.74 45.89
CA PHE A 431 10.92 5.15 44.90
C PHE A 431 11.79 6.20 44.22
N VAL A 432 11.20 7.30 43.75
CA VAL A 432 11.93 8.41 43.11
C VAL A 432 12.91 9.07 44.07
N LYS A 433 12.56 9.22 45.36
CA LYS A 433 13.49 9.78 46.35
C LYS A 433 14.75 8.93 46.48
N GLU A 434 14.61 7.61 46.41
CA GLU A 434 15.71 6.65 46.55
C GLU A 434 16.53 6.49 45.25
N HIS A 435 15.90 6.59 44.07
CA HIS A 435 16.52 6.20 42.79
C HIS A 435 16.64 7.32 41.75
N SER A 436 16.30 8.58 42.08
CA SER A 436 16.47 9.69 41.11
C SER A 436 17.93 9.98 40.84
N TRP A 437 18.26 10.47 39.65
CA TRP A 437 19.63 10.85 39.30
C TRP A 437 20.19 11.99 40.16
N VAL A 438 19.31 12.86 40.66
CA VAL A 438 19.69 13.89 41.63
C VAL A 438 20.12 13.25 42.95
N SER A 439 19.45 12.16 43.36
CA SER A 439 19.82 11.37 44.55
C SER A 439 21.09 10.55 44.33
N LEU A 440 21.29 9.98 43.13
CA LEU A 440 22.46 9.15 42.81
C LEU A 440 23.75 9.98 42.64
N ARG A 441 23.65 11.23 42.18
CA ARG A 441 24.80 12.17 42.18
C ARG A 441 25.34 12.50 43.57
N LEU A 442 24.52 12.37 44.62
CA LEU A 442 24.92 12.62 46.00
C LEU A 442 25.60 11.42 46.66
N ALA A 443 25.60 10.25 46.01
CA ALA A 443 26.27 9.03 46.51
C ALA A 443 27.68 8.83 45.91
N ASP A 444 28.00 9.53 44.81
CA ASP A 444 29.31 9.52 44.15
C ASP A 444 30.27 10.62 44.71
N THR A 445 29.85 11.34 45.74
CA THR A 445 30.65 12.32 46.52
C THR A 445 30.71 11.89 47.96
#